data_AF-A0A9Q0NEK8-F1
#
_entry.id   AF-A0A9Q0NEK8-F1
#
_cell.length_a   1.000
_cell.length_b   1.000
_cell.length_c   1.000
_cell.angle_alpha   90.00
_cell.angle_beta   90.00
_cell.angle_gamma   90.00
#
_symmetry.space_group_name_H-M   'P 1'
#
loop_
_entity.id
_entity.type
_entity.pdbx_description
1 polymer ?
#
loop_
_entity_poly.entity_id
_entity_poly.type
_entity_poly.pdbx_seq_one_letter_code
_entity_poly.pdbx_strand_id
1 'polypeptide(L)'
;MKKVAPSHTIDLDKQIYCFELSAYEWSQNLVCIAVESKIILGLIKFPEDSENEDFEWKNLEEIHHEPRCTAIAFAPETSLAVIPKVAKFGTAGVDFKLRIFNTNLDSKPNVHVLQGHSNYINDIAWDPEGRYLSSVSDDNFCKVWTNSDDKCSEHSTFPLRSAGMSVKWHPDDSEKIMVAEKKGMIHMYNVASQQVVLTVEATKSPLMSADWSLNNRLHVSALVAGEIIFWDLRYSCRSLETKSIHEDGGLCVKYSPNNENVTASVGRPDITLKVTHFQSKIPQIEASLKLFGGLCWHYRLPYVGVATDRKLCFWKVNTK
;
A
#
# COMPACT_ATOMS: atom_id res chain seq x y z
N MET A 1 6.81 -24.90 5.96
CA MET A 1 7.72 -25.37 4.88
C MET A 1 9.16 -24.95 5.19
N LYS A 2 10.15 -25.25 4.34
CA LYS A 2 11.47 -24.59 4.43
C LYS A 2 11.27 -23.10 4.17
N LYS A 3 11.72 -22.25 5.11
CA LYS A 3 11.68 -20.79 4.96
C LYS A 3 12.53 -20.38 3.76
N VAL A 4 11.98 -19.56 2.86
CA VAL A 4 12.65 -19.15 1.62
C VAL A 4 13.46 -17.88 1.89
N ALA A 5 14.75 -17.92 1.54
CA ALA A 5 15.63 -16.75 1.64
C ALA A 5 15.26 -15.68 0.60
N PRO A 6 15.46 -14.38 0.91
CA PRO A 6 15.23 -13.31 -0.05
C PRO A 6 16.16 -13.44 -1.26
N SER A 7 15.67 -13.05 -2.44
CA SER A 7 16.44 -13.00 -3.69
C SER A 7 17.40 -11.83 -3.70
N HIS A 8 16.93 -10.66 -3.25
CA HIS A 8 17.73 -9.44 -3.13
C HIS A 8 17.47 -8.76 -1.79
N THR A 9 18.46 -8.01 -1.30
CA THR A 9 18.33 -7.29 -0.02
C THR A 9 19.09 -5.98 -0.08
N ILE A 10 18.48 -4.92 0.43
CA ILE A 10 19.08 -3.62 0.67
C ILE A 10 19.20 -3.46 2.18
N ASP A 11 20.42 -3.21 2.65
CA ASP A 11 20.69 -2.95 4.06
C ASP A 11 20.77 -1.44 4.31
N LEU A 12 20.08 -0.95 5.33
CA LEU A 12 20.10 0.44 5.77
C LEU A 12 20.65 0.54 7.20
N ASP A 13 21.14 1.73 7.56
CA ASP A 13 21.73 1.94 8.90
C ASP A 13 20.68 1.97 10.02
N LYS A 14 19.48 2.45 9.68
CA LYS A 14 18.37 2.70 10.60
C LYS A 14 17.14 1.84 10.28
N GLN A 15 16.24 1.73 11.25
CA GLN A 15 14.99 0.98 11.12
C GLN A 15 14.07 1.62 10.06
N ILE A 16 13.49 0.78 9.22
CA ILE A 16 12.46 1.12 8.24
C ILE A 16 11.10 1.00 8.92
N TYR A 17 10.32 2.09 8.89
CA TYR A 17 8.97 2.11 9.46
C TYR A 17 7.89 1.89 8.42
N CYS A 18 8.06 2.49 7.25
CA CYS A 18 7.16 2.37 6.12
C CYS A 18 8.01 2.37 4.85
N PHE A 19 7.62 1.60 3.84
CA PHE A 19 8.17 1.74 2.50
C PHE A 19 7.08 1.47 1.47
N GLU A 20 7.29 2.01 0.28
CA GLU A 20 6.41 1.77 -0.86
C GLU A 20 7.22 1.81 -2.16
N LEU A 21 6.87 0.94 -3.10
CA LEU A 21 7.33 1.02 -4.48
C LEU A 21 6.30 1.79 -5.30
N SER A 22 6.74 2.52 -6.32
CA SER A 22 5.79 3.14 -7.24
C SER A 22 4.96 2.08 -7.95
N ALA A 23 3.65 2.27 -7.93
CA ALA A 23 2.67 1.42 -8.60
C ALA A 23 2.36 1.87 -10.04
N TYR A 24 3.23 2.68 -10.66
CA TYR A 24 2.99 3.27 -11.98
C TYR A 24 4.08 2.89 -12.97
N GLU A 25 3.68 2.72 -14.24
CA GLU A 25 4.56 2.28 -15.33
C GLU A 25 5.80 3.18 -15.51
N TRP A 26 5.59 4.50 -15.50
CA TRP A 26 6.64 5.50 -15.76
C TRP A 26 7.58 5.75 -14.58
N SER A 27 7.29 5.16 -13.42
CA SER A 27 8.11 5.31 -12.21
C SER A 27 8.31 3.99 -11.45
N GLN A 28 8.10 2.84 -12.09
CA GLN A 28 8.13 1.50 -11.46
C GLN A 28 9.39 1.18 -10.63
N ASN A 29 10.52 1.82 -10.96
CA ASN A 29 11.80 1.63 -10.29
C ASN A 29 11.98 2.53 -9.05
N LEU A 30 11.06 3.46 -8.78
CA LEU A 30 11.11 4.32 -7.63
C LEU A 30 10.64 3.61 -6.37
N VAL A 31 11.34 3.89 -5.28
CA VAL A 31 10.97 3.47 -3.93
C VAL A 31 11.08 4.66 -2.99
N CYS A 32 10.10 4.77 -2.10
CA CYS A 32 10.14 5.65 -0.95
C CYS A 32 10.31 4.80 0.30
N ILE A 33 11.34 5.10 1.10
CA ILE A 33 11.62 4.41 2.36
C ILE A 33 11.59 5.44 3.49
N ALA A 34 10.60 5.32 4.38
CA ALA A 34 10.54 6.14 5.58
C ALA A 34 11.35 5.50 6.71
N VAL A 35 12.33 6.26 7.15
CA VAL A 35 13.19 6.01 8.30
C VAL A 35 12.81 7.05 9.37
N GLU A 36 13.21 6.82 10.62
CA GLU A 36 12.88 7.64 11.80
C GLU A 36 12.74 9.16 11.55
N SER A 37 13.74 9.79 10.93
CA SER A 37 13.82 11.25 10.77
C SER A 37 13.99 11.70 9.31
N LYS A 38 13.81 10.78 8.35
CA LYS A 38 14.10 11.02 6.93
C LYS A 38 13.25 10.10 6.06
N ILE A 39 12.89 10.60 4.89
CA ILE A 39 12.34 9.80 3.79
C ILE A 39 13.43 9.71 2.73
N ILE A 40 13.81 8.48 2.38
CA ILE A 40 14.80 8.20 1.34
C ILE A 40 14.03 7.89 0.06
N LEU A 41 14.20 8.73 -0.95
CA LEU A 41 13.75 8.44 -2.31
C LEU A 41 14.90 7.77 -3.04
N GLY A 42 14.67 6.56 -3.55
CA GLY A 42 15.69 5.80 -4.26
C GLY A 42 15.17 5.14 -5.51
N LEU A 43 16.11 4.63 -6.29
CA LEU A 43 15.88 3.90 -7.52
C LEU A 43 16.42 2.50 -7.38
N ILE A 44 15.57 1.51 -7.64
CA ILE A 44 15.90 0.09 -7.67
C ILE A 44 15.83 -0.37 -9.12
N LYS A 45 16.87 -1.03 -9.61
CA LYS A 45 16.80 -1.80 -10.85
C LYS A 45 17.01 -3.26 -10.54
N PHE A 46 16.06 -4.07 -10.98
CA PHE A 46 16.17 -5.52 -10.89
C PHE A 46 17.01 -6.05 -12.07
N PRO A 47 17.60 -7.25 -11.93
CA PRO A 47 18.38 -7.90 -12.98
C PRO A 47 17.71 -7.88 -14.35
N GLU A 48 16.40 -8.12 -14.39
CA GLU A 48 15.61 -8.16 -15.63
C GLU A 48 15.51 -6.82 -16.38
N ASP A 49 15.70 -5.70 -15.67
CA ASP A 49 15.65 -4.35 -16.23
C ASP A 49 17.06 -3.73 -16.40
N SER A 50 18.11 -4.43 -15.98
CA SER A 50 19.50 -3.95 -16.03
C SER A 50 20.25 -4.56 -17.22
N GLU A 51 21.09 -3.77 -17.90
CA GLU A 51 21.92 -4.27 -19.00
C GLU A 51 22.96 -5.30 -18.55
N ASN A 52 23.38 -5.22 -17.28
CA ASN A 52 24.41 -6.08 -16.69
C ASN A 52 23.83 -7.30 -15.94
N GLU A 53 22.50 -7.47 -15.92
CA GLU A 53 21.79 -8.49 -15.12
C GLU A 53 22.07 -8.44 -13.60
N ASP A 54 22.50 -7.29 -13.10
CA ASP A 54 22.81 -7.06 -11.70
C ASP A 54 21.70 -6.27 -10.98
N PHE A 55 21.52 -6.55 -9.69
CA PHE A 55 20.63 -5.76 -8.85
C PHE A 55 21.30 -4.45 -8.42
N GLU A 56 20.73 -3.31 -8.81
CA GLU A 56 21.27 -1.98 -8.52
C GLU A 56 20.34 -1.20 -7.57
N TRP A 57 20.93 -0.62 -6.52
CA TRP A 57 20.27 0.31 -5.61
C TRP A 57 20.98 1.66 -5.64
N LYS A 58 20.22 2.74 -5.89
CA LYS A 58 20.74 4.11 -5.88
C LYS A 58 19.86 5.02 -5.02
N ASN A 59 20.48 5.65 -4.02
CA ASN A 59 19.84 6.73 -3.26
C ASN A 59 19.82 8.01 -4.13
N LEU A 60 18.65 8.62 -4.32
CA LEU A 60 18.47 9.84 -5.12
C LEU A 60 18.43 11.08 -4.25
N GLU A 61 17.55 11.10 -3.27
CA GLU A 61 17.32 12.26 -2.40
C GLU A 61 16.92 11.81 -0.99
N GLU A 62 17.45 12.49 0.02
CA GLU A 62 17.05 12.32 1.42
C GLU A 62 16.27 13.54 1.89
N ILE A 63 14.99 13.35 2.17
CA ILE A 63 14.09 14.40 2.63
C ILE A 63 13.97 14.30 4.15
N HIS A 64 14.57 15.25 4.88
CA HIS A 64 14.45 15.30 6.34
C HIS A 64 13.03 15.63 6.76
N HIS A 65 12.50 14.80 7.66
CA HIS A 65 11.14 14.89 8.15
C HIS A 65 11.09 14.44 9.61
N GLU A 66 10.55 15.27 10.49
CA GLU A 66 10.61 15.02 11.94
C GLU A 66 9.63 13.92 12.43
N PRO A 67 8.36 13.85 11.99
CA PRO A 67 7.48 12.77 12.38
C PRO A 67 7.83 11.44 11.70
N ARG A 68 7.71 10.35 12.45
CA ARG A 68 7.70 9.00 11.86
C ARG A 68 6.50 8.86 10.91
N CYS A 69 6.74 8.31 9.73
CA CYS A 69 5.67 8.03 8.77
C CYS A 69 4.99 6.68 9.08
N THR A 70 3.66 6.65 8.99
CA THR A 70 2.84 5.43 9.15
C THR A 70 2.48 4.81 7.80
N ALA A 71 2.19 5.65 6.80
CA ALA A 71 1.85 5.22 5.44
C ALA A 71 2.48 6.16 4.40
N ILE A 72 2.76 5.62 3.22
CA ILE A 72 3.27 6.32 2.04
C ILE A 72 2.38 5.89 0.87
N ALA A 73 2.10 6.82 -0.04
CA ALA A 73 1.42 6.57 -1.31
C ALA A 73 2.07 7.40 -2.43
N PHE A 74 2.52 6.80 -3.53
CA PHE A 74 2.96 7.55 -4.73
C PHE A 74 1.78 8.14 -5.50
N ALA A 75 1.94 9.36 -6.02
CA ALA A 75 0.98 9.95 -6.95
C ALA A 75 1.25 9.50 -8.40
N PRO A 76 0.20 9.35 -9.25
CA PRO A 76 0.33 8.86 -10.63
C PRO A 76 1.12 9.81 -11.53
N GLU A 77 1.16 11.10 -11.21
CA GLU A 77 1.94 12.13 -11.92
C GLU A 77 3.46 11.92 -11.81
N THR A 78 3.91 11.02 -10.93
CA THR A 78 5.33 10.78 -10.67
C THR A 78 6.02 10.14 -11.86
N SER A 79 6.96 10.87 -12.46
CA SER A 79 7.83 10.40 -13.53
C SER A 79 9.19 11.08 -13.45
N LEU A 80 10.26 10.27 -13.47
CA LEU A 80 11.64 10.76 -13.60
C LEU A 80 12.19 10.59 -15.03
N ALA A 81 11.45 9.92 -15.90
CA ALA A 81 11.86 9.66 -17.28
C ALA A 81 11.58 10.85 -18.20
N VAL A 82 10.53 11.62 -17.89
CA VAL A 82 10.09 12.78 -18.69
C VAL A 82 10.56 14.07 -18.03
N ILE A 83 10.81 15.11 -18.84
CA ILE A 83 11.11 16.47 -18.37
C ILE A 83 9.80 17.28 -18.42
N PRO A 84 9.40 17.97 -17.34
CA PRO A 84 10.10 18.08 -16.07
C PRO A 84 10.04 16.79 -15.24
N LYS A 85 11.13 16.46 -14.55
CA LYS A 85 11.17 15.35 -13.59
C LYS A 85 10.33 15.73 -12.39
N VAL A 86 9.37 14.90 -12.03
CA VAL A 86 8.48 15.13 -10.89
C VAL A 86 8.37 13.84 -10.09
N ALA A 87 8.68 13.90 -8.80
CA ALA A 87 8.37 12.85 -7.85
C ALA A 87 7.44 13.40 -6.78
N LYS A 88 6.19 12.90 -6.79
CA LYS A 88 5.12 13.37 -5.93
C LYS A 88 4.54 12.21 -5.14
N PHE A 89 4.52 12.34 -3.83
CA PHE A 89 4.04 11.27 -2.95
C PHE A 89 3.40 11.85 -1.69
N GLY A 90 2.40 11.14 -1.20
CA GLY A 90 1.70 11.43 0.04
C GLY A 90 2.31 10.62 1.18
N THR A 91 2.33 11.19 2.36
CA THR A 91 2.74 10.52 3.59
C THR A 91 1.78 10.83 4.71
N ALA A 92 1.60 9.86 5.61
CA ALA A 92 0.89 10.03 6.85
C ALA A 92 1.88 10.02 8.02
N GLY A 93 1.78 11.00 8.91
CA GLY A 93 2.65 11.10 10.09
C GLY A 93 1.98 10.64 11.38
N VAL A 94 2.81 10.30 12.37
CA VAL A 94 2.38 10.05 13.76
C VAL A 94 1.72 11.28 14.40
N ASP A 95 1.93 12.47 13.84
CA ASP A 95 1.31 13.73 14.29
C ASP A 95 -0.12 13.96 13.74
N PHE A 96 -0.74 12.92 13.17
CA PHE A 96 -2.09 12.92 12.59
C PHE A 96 -2.25 13.84 11.37
N LYS A 97 -1.15 14.27 10.78
CA LYS A 97 -1.13 15.13 9.58
C LYS A 97 -0.73 14.32 8.36
N LEU A 98 -1.31 14.70 7.23
CA LEU A 98 -0.85 14.25 5.93
C LEU A 98 0.09 15.27 5.34
N ARG A 99 1.07 14.79 4.58
CA ARG A 99 1.98 15.64 3.84
C ARG A 99 2.11 15.13 2.42
N ILE A 100 1.89 16.03 1.47
CA ILE A 100 2.17 15.78 0.06
C ILE A 100 3.51 16.43 -0.25
N PHE A 101 4.48 15.61 -0.64
CA PHE A 101 5.78 16.03 -1.10
C PHE A 101 5.79 16.11 -2.62
N ASN A 102 6.39 17.15 -3.16
CA ASN A 102 6.66 17.30 -4.58
C ASN A 102 8.13 17.71 -4.76
N THR A 103 8.92 16.89 -5.45
CA THR A 103 10.34 17.16 -5.72
C THR A 103 10.67 16.96 -7.19
N ASN A 104 11.55 17.82 -7.69
CA ASN A 104 12.17 17.67 -9.00
C ASN A 104 13.61 17.14 -8.91
N LEU A 105 14.04 16.69 -7.72
CA LEU A 105 15.41 16.26 -7.34
C LEU A 105 16.48 17.38 -7.34
N ASP A 106 16.26 18.47 -8.07
CA ASP A 106 17.24 19.56 -8.17
C ASP A 106 17.05 20.67 -7.13
N SER A 107 15.84 20.81 -6.58
CA SER A 107 15.48 21.83 -5.60
C SER A 107 14.88 21.23 -4.34
N LYS A 108 14.82 22.01 -3.26
CA LYS A 108 14.16 21.60 -2.03
C LYS A 108 12.72 21.13 -2.33
N PRO A 109 12.26 20.00 -1.76
CA PRO A 109 10.92 19.50 -1.98
C PRO A 109 9.88 20.49 -1.44
N ASN A 110 8.85 20.73 -2.23
CA ASN A 110 7.65 21.42 -1.79
C ASN A 110 6.82 20.48 -0.92
N VAL A 111 6.27 21.00 0.18
CA VAL A 111 5.51 20.21 1.15
C VAL A 111 4.19 20.91 1.45
N HIS A 112 3.08 20.25 1.11
CA HIS A 112 1.75 20.67 1.53
C HIS A 112 1.32 19.87 2.75
N VAL A 113 0.99 20.54 3.85
CA VAL A 113 0.54 19.90 5.09
C VAL A 113 -0.98 19.95 5.17
N LEU A 114 -1.62 18.79 5.20
CA LEU A 114 -3.07 18.68 5.35
C LEU A 114 -3.39 18.34 6.80
N GLN A 115 -4.27 19.14 7.39
CA GLN A 115 -4.71 19.01 8.78
C GLN A 115 -6.22 18.82 8.80
N GLY A 116 -6.68 17.84 9.56
CA GLY A 116 -8.12 17.57 9.72
C GLY A 116 -8.43 16.25 10.41
N HIS A 117 -7.51 15.29 10.39
CA HIS A 117 -7.62 14.10 11.23
C HIS A 117 -7.29 14.41 12.69
N SER A 118 -8.02 13.77 13.60
CA SER A 118 -7.86 13.95 15.04
C SER A 118 -7.16 12.78 15.73
N ASN A 119 -6.85 11.72 14.97
CA ASN A 119 -6.23 10.50 15.47
C ASN A 119 -5.34 9.85 14.39
N TYR A 120 -4.70 8.72 14.73
CA TYR A 120 -3.77 8.00 13.86
C TYR A 120 -4.35 7.70 12.49
N ILE A 121 -3.60 8.06 11.45
CA ILE A 121 -3.92 7.76 10.06
C ILE A 121 -3.33 6.39 9.73
N ASN A 122 -4.20 5.46 9.33
CA ASN A 122 -3.85 4.06 9.12
C ASN A 122 -3.40 3.77 7.68
N ASP A 123 -4.02 4.41 6.68
CA ASP A 123 -3.71 4.18 5.27
C ASP A 123 -4.04 5.42 4.43
N ILE A 124 -3.37 5.54 3.29
CA ILE A 124 -3.56 6.60 2.31
C ILE A 124 -3.52 6.01 0.90
N ALA A 125 -4.24 6.64 -0.03
CA ALA A 125 -4.24 6.21 -1.43
C ALA A 125 -4.59 7.37 -2.37
N TRP A 126 -3.86 7.44 -3.48
CA TRP A 126 -4.14 8.35 -4.59
C TRP A 126 -5.19 7.77 -5.52
N ASP A 127 -6.00 8.64 -6.12
CA ASP A 127 -6.84 8.27 -7.24
C ASP A 127 -5.98 7.97 -8.49
N PRO A 128 -6.50 7.16 -9.43
CA PRO A 128 -5.77 6.84 -10.66
C PRO A 128 -5.40 8.07 -11.50
N GLU A 129 -6.20 9.14 -11.41
CA GLU A 129 -6.00 10.39 -12.17
C GLU A 129 -5.15 11.42 -11.41
N GLY A 130 -4.77 11.16 -10.15
CA GLY A 130 -3.97 12.06 -9.34
C GLY A 130 -4.70 13.32 -8.85
N ARG A 131 -6.02 13.42 -9.00
CA ARG A 131 -6.82 14.57 -8.55
C ARG A 131 -7.09 14.58 -7.06
N TYR A 132 -7.07 13.42 -6.42
CA TYR A 132 -7.49 13.24 -5.04
C TYR A 132 -6.55 12.33 -4.24
N LEU A 133 -6.29 12.70 -3.00
CA LEU A 133 -5.66 11.84 -2.00
C LEU A 133 -6.72 11.44 -0.98
N SER A 134 -6.91 10.15 -0.75
CA SER A 134 -7.80 9.63 0.30
C SER A 134 -7.00 9.19 1.52
N SER A 135 -7.57 9.38 2.69
CA SER A 135 -6.98 8.99 3.97
C SER A 135 -8.03 8.42 4.93
N VAL A 136 -7.64 7.39 5.69
CA VAL A 136 -8.48 6.77 6.72
C VAL A 136 -7.78 6.79 8.07
N SER A 137 -8.55 7.01 9.13
CA SER A 137 -8.03 7.21 10.48
C SER A 137 -8.84 6.49 11.55
N ASP A 138 -8.22 6.32 12.71
CA ASP A 138 -8.83 5.90 13.96
C ASP A 138 -9.82 6.93 14.53
N ASP A 139 -9.97 8.11 13.89
CA ASP A 139 -11.04 9.06 14.20
C ASP A 139 -12.41 8.67 13.62
N ASN A 140 -12.48 7.51 12.94
CA ASN A 140 -13.67 6.98 12.25
C ASN A 140 -14.12 7.84 11.07
N PHE A 141 -13.20 8.57 10.42
CA PHE A 141 -13.48 9.26 9.18
C PHE A 141 -12.57 8.77 8.04
N CYS A 142 -13.15 8.67 6.86
CA CYS A 142 -12.40 8.67 5.60
C CYS A 142 -12.49 10.09 5.01
N LYS A 143 -11.35 10.74 4.80
CA LYS A 143 -11.27 12.07 4.20
C LYS A 143 -10.67 11.98 2.80
N VAL A 144 -11.21 12.78 1.89
CA VAL A 144 -10.72 12.92 0.52
C VAL A 144 -10.25 14.36 0.35
N TRP A 145 -9.01 14.52 -0.10
CA TRP A 145 -8.30 15.78 -0.23
C TRP A 145 -8.07 16.08 -1.71
N THR A 146 -8.28 17.32 -2.13
CA THR A 146 -7.88 17.76 -3.47
C THR A 146 -6.37 17.83 -3.58
N ASN A 147 -5.86 17.35 -4.71
CA ASN A 147 -4.48 17.55 -5.12
C ASN A 147 -4.43 18.69 -6.13
N SER A 148 -3.92 19.84 -5.71
CA SER A 148 -3.74 20.99 -6.57
C SER A 148 -2.48 21.73 -6.14
N ASP A 149 -1.73 22.25 -7.10
CA ASP A 149 -0.42 22.86 -6.86
C ASP A 149 -0.48 24.09 -5.94
N ASP A 150 -1.63 24.78 -5.91
CA ASP A 150 -1.82 25.99 -5.11
C ASP A 150 -2.25 25.64 -3.68
N LYS A 151 -3.43 25.02 -3.53
CA LYS A 151 -3.97 24.65 -2.22
C LYS A 151 -4.65 23.29 -2.26
N CYS A 152 -4.11 22.38 -1.47
CA CYS A 152 -4.77 21.13 -1.14
C CYS A 152 -5.76 21.36 0.02
N SER A 153 -7.02 20.96 -0.16
CA SER A 153 -8.10 21.14 0.81
C SER A 153 -8.96 19.89 0.92
N GLU A 154 -9.72 19.80 2.01
CA GLU A 154 -10.71 18.74 2.18
C GLU A 154 -11.84 18.90 1.14
N HIS A 155 -12.10 17.86 0.35
CA HIS A 155 -13.16 17.82 -0.66
C HIS A 155 -14.40 17.08 -0.14
N SER A 156 -14.20 15.87 0.39
CA SER A 156 -15.28 15.02 0.92
C SER A 156 -14.85 14.36 2.23
N THR A 157 -15.80 14.18 3.15
CA THR A 157 -15.61 13.39 4.37
C THR A 157 -16.72 12.36 4.49
N PHE A 158 -16.33 11.10 4.71
CA PHE A 158 -17.25 9.99 4.93
C PHE A 158 -17.18 9.55 6.40
N PRO A 159 -18.29 9.59 7.15
CA PRO A 159 -18.35 9.05 8.49
C PRO A 159 -18.37 7.52 8.43
N LEU A 160 -17.48 6.90 9.21
CA LEU A 160 -17.35 5.46 9.34
C LEU A 160 -17.96 5.00 10.67
N ARG A 161 -18.38 3.73 10.74
CA ARG A 161 -18.94 3.15 11.98
C ARG A 161 -17.85 2.71 12.97
N SER A 162 -16.63 2.57 12.48
CA SER A 162 -15.43 2.22 13.23
C SER A 162 -14.17 2.70 12.52
N ALA A 163 -13.01 2.53 13.17
CA ALA A 163 -11.73 2.98 12.66
C ALA A 163 -11.48 2.46 11.23
N GLY A 164 -11.13 3.38 10.31
CA GLY A 164 -10.80 3.02 8.94
C GLY A 164 -9.38 2.47 8.88
N MET A 165 -9.22 1.23 8.44
CA MET A 165 -7.95 0.49 8.47
C MET A 165 -7.22 0.52 7.13
N SER A 166 -7.95 0.49 6.01
CA SER A 166 -7.35 0.56 4.67
C SER A 166 -8.25 1.31 3.70
N VAL A 167 -7.61 2.01 2.75
CA VAL A 167 -8.29 2.74 1.69
C VAL A 167 -7.59 2.47 0.36
N LYS A 168 -8.38 2.14 -0.67
CA LYS A 168 -7.89 1.97 -2.05
C LYS A 168 -8.90 2.51 -3.04
N TRP A 169 -8.42 3.20 -4.06
CA TRP A 169 -9.26 3.63 -5.17
C TRP A 169 -9.52 2.46 -6.11
N HIS A 170 -10.67 2.51 -6.80
CA HIS A 170 -10.92 1.60 -7.89
C HIS A 170 -9.88 1.86 -9.00
N PRO A 171 -9.23 0.82 -9.55
CA PRO A 171 -8.08 1.00 -10.46
C PRO A 171 -8.40 1.80 -11.73
N ASP A 172 -9.64 1.74 -12.22
CA ASP A 172 -10.06 2.45 -13.45
C ASP A 172 -11.10 3.55 -13.25
N ASP A 173 -11.67 3.65 -12.05
CA ASP A 173 -12.77 4.57 -11.81
C ASP A 173 -12.37 5.50 -10.68
N SER A 174 -11.93 6.70 -11.06
CA SER A 174 -11.47 7.73 -10.14
C SER A 174 -12.60 8.38 -9.33
N GLU A 175 -13.83 7.88 -9.41
CA GLU A 175 -14.91 8.27 -8.50
C GLU A 175 -15.21 7.21 -7.44
N LYS A 176 -14.70 5.98 -7.57
CA LYS A 176 -14.98 4.90 -6.63
C LYS A 176 -13.82 4.68 -5.67
N ILE A 177 -14.13 4.67 -4.37
CA ILE A 177 -13.18 4.34 -3.31
C ILE A 177 -13.67 3.16 -2.50
N MET A 178 -12.75 2.30 -2.11
CA MET A 178 -12.95 1.25 -1.13
C MET A 178 -12.38 1.70 0.21
N VAL A 179 -13.19 1.58 1.26
CA VAL A 179 -12.79 1.85 2.63
C VAL A 179 -13.10 0.61 3.46
N ALA A 180 -12.09 0.09 4.12
CA ALA A 180 -12.22 -1.08 4.97
C ALA A 180 -12.13 -0.67 6.45
N GLU A 181 -13.17 -0.96 7.21
CA GLU A 181 -13.27 -0.63 8.62
C GLU A 181 -12.85 -1.79 9.52
N LYS A 182 -12.33 -1.47 10.71
CA LYS A 182 -11.82 -2.43 11.69
C LYS A 182 -12.86 -3.47 12.12
N LYS A 183 -14.14 -3.12 12.19
CA LYS A 183 -15.23 -4.05 12.54
C LYS A 183 -15.58 -5.06 11.44
N GLY A 184 -14.89 -5.05 10.30
CA GLY A 184 -15.11 -6.01 9.21
C GLY A 184 -16.04 -5.51 8.12
N MET A 185 -16.51 -4.26 8.18
CA MET A 185 -17.29 -3.65 7.11
C MET A 185 -16.35 -3.09 6.05
N ILE A 186 -16.61 -3.39 4.78
CA ILE A 186 -15.95 -2.80 3.63
C ILE A 186 -17.00 -2.03 2.85
N HIS A 187 -16.84 -0.71 2.79
CA HIS A 187 -17.71 0.19 2.07
C HIS A 187 -17.07 0.62 0.76
N MET A 188 -17.87 0.67 -0.29
CA MET A 188 -17.50 1.27 -1.56
C MET A 188 -18.28 2.55 -1.71
N TYR A 189 -17.60 3.68 -1.69
CA TYR A 189 -18.21 4.99 -1.85
C TYR A 189 -18.01 5.48 -3.28
N ASN A 190 -19.00 6.21 -3.78
CA ASN A 190 -18.80 7.10 -4.91
C ASN A 190 -18.52 8.51 -4.37
N VAL A 191 -17.40 9.10 -4.79
CA VAL A 191 -16.91 10.40 -4.33
C VAL A 191 -17.71 11.55 -4.91
N ALA A 192 -18.20 11.43 -6.15
CA ALA A 192 -19.00 12.45 -6.82
C ALA A 192 -20.42 12.56 -6.22
N SER A 193 -21.08 11.42 -5.97
CA SER A 193 -22.41 11.39 -5.35
C SER A 193 -22.38 11.42 -3.82
N GLN A 194 -21.21 11.22 -3.21
CA GLN A 194 -20.98 11.08 -1.77
C GLN A 194 -21.84 9.98 -1.12
N GLN A 195 -22.19 8.93 -1.87
CA GLN A 195 -23.03 7.84 -1.40
C GLN A 195 -22.28 6.51 -1.36
N VAL A 196 -22.75 5.62 -0.48
CA VAL A 196 -22.32 4.21 -0.45
C VAL A 196 -22.97 3.48 -1.63
N VAL A 197 -22.15 2.97 -2.53
CA VAL A 197 -22.59 2.14 -3.67
C VAL A 197 -22.80 0.69 -3.23
N LEU A 198 -21.84 0.17 -2.46
CA LEU A 198 -21.85 -1.21 -2.00
C LEU A 198 -21.30 -1.31 -0.58
N THR A 199 -21.86 -2.24 0.19
CA THR A 199 -21.29 -2.65 1.48
C THR A 199 -21.13 -4.16 1.48
N VAL A 200 -19.96 -4.62 1.91
CA VAL A 200 -19.64 -6.03 2.11
C VAL A 200 -19.21 -6.22 3.56
N GLU A 201 -19.68 -7.28 4.19
CA GLU A 201 -19.39 -7.57 5.60
C GLU A 201 -18.56 -8.86 5.70
N ALA A 202 -17.44 -8.78 6.41
CA ALA A 202 -16.68 -9.94 6.82
C ALA A 202 -17.32 -10.60 8.05
N THR A 203 -17.30 -11.93 8.10
CA THR A 203 -17.91 -12.71 9.19
C THR A 203 -17.19 -12.56 10.52
N LYS A 204 -15.92 -12.14 10.50
CA LYS A 204 -15.06 -11.98 11.67
C LYS A 204 -14.52 -10.55 11.75
N SER A 205 -13.91 -10.23 12.89
CA SER A 205 -13.18 -8.99 13.14
C SER A 205 -11.98 -9.30 14.04
N PRO A 206 -10.90 -8.50 14.05
CA PRO A 206 -10.71 -7.24 13.33
C PRO A 206 -10.27 -7.44 11.87
N LEU A 207 -10.76 -6.57 10.98
CA LEU A 207 -10.20 -6.39 9.64
C LEU A 207 -8.99 -5.47 9.73
N MET A 208 -7.87 -5.89 9.15
CA MET A 208 -6.61 -5.16 9.26
C MET A 208 -6.16 -4.51 7.96
N SER A 209 -6.51 -5.10 6.81
CA SER A 209 -6.12 -4.60 5.50
C SER A 209 -7.09 -5.13 4.45
N ALA A 210 -7.34 -4.34 3.40
CA ALA A 210 -8.07 -4.77 2.21
C ALA A 210 -7.34 -4.27 0.97
N ASP A 211 -7.42 -5.01 -0.13
CA ASP A 211 -6.78 -4.66 -1.37
C ASP A 211 -7.63 -5.07 -2.58
N TRP A 212 -7.54 -4.28 -3.64
CA TRP A 212 -8.27 -4.48 -4.88
C TRP A 212 -7.37 -5.22 -5.89
N SER A 213 -7.92 -6.17 -6.64
CA SER A 213 -7.17 -6.81 -7.71
C SER A 213 -7.07 -5.88 -8.93
N LEU A 214 -5.84 -5.57 -9.37
CA LEU A 214 -5.61 -4.69 -10.54
C LEU A 214 -6.01 -5.36 -11.86
N ASN A 215 -5.92 -6.69 -11.95
CA ASN A 215 -6.27 -7.44 -13.16
C ASN A 215 -7.78 -7.67 -13.27
N ASN A 216 -8.42 -8.01 -12.15
CA ASN A 216 -9.84 -8.31 -12.10
C ASN A 216 -10.54 -7.40 -11.11
N ARG A 217 -11.20 -6.39 -11.67
CA ARG A 217 -11.82 -5.27 -10.97
C ARG A 217 -12.97 -5.68 -10.07
N LEU A 218 -13.42 -6.93 -10.13
CA LEU A 218 -14.51 -7.45 -9.32
C LEU A 218 -13.96 -8.24 -8.12
N HIS A 219 -12.65 -8.45 -8.02
CA HIS A 219 -12.04 -9.20 -6.93
C HIS A 219 -11.45 -8.28 -5.87
N VAL A 220 -11.90 -8.49 -4.63
CA VAL A 220 -11.39 -7.81 -3.44
C VAL A 220 -10.90 -8.87 -2.46
N SER A 221 -9.77 -8.60 -1.82
CA SER A 221 -9.25 -9.41 -0.72
C SER A 221 -9.20 -8.57 0.53
N ALA A 222 -9.51 -9.17 1.68
CA ALA A 222 -9.24 -8.56 2.97
C ALA A 222 -8.73 -9.58 3.97
N LEU A 223 -7.92 -9.09 4.89
CA LEU A 223 -7.30 -9.86 5.93
C LEU A 223 -8.01 -9.57 7.25
N VAL A 224 -8.65 -10.60 7.79
CA VAL A 224 -9.57 -10.51 8.93
C VAL A 224 -9.18 -11.56 9.97
N ALA A 225 -8.76 -11.13 11.16
CA ALA A 225 -8.35 -12.00 12.27
C ALA A 225 -7.29 -13.08 11.96
N GLY A 226 -6.64 -13.05 10.78
CA GLY A 226 -5.67 -14.07 10.32
C GLY A 226 -6.10 -14.85 9.06
N GLU A 227 -7.36 -14.69 8.66
CA GLU A 227 -7.92 -15.27 7.45
C GLU A 227 -7.90 -14.25 6.31
N ILE A 228 -7.56 -14.68 5.09
CA ILE A 228 -7.81 -13.89 3.89
C ILE A 228 -9.16 -14.30 3.32
N ILE A 229 -10.04 -13.33 3.21
CA ILE A 229 -11.35 -13.49 2.59
C ILE A 229 -11.30 -12.85 1.20
N PHE A 230 -11.81 -13.58 0.21
CA PHE A 230 -11.93 -13.14 -1.17
C PHE A 230 -13.40 -12.88 -1.49
N TRP A 231 -13.69 -11.77 -2.15
CA TRP A 231 -15.02 -11.43 -2.65
C TRP A 231 -15.01 -11.23 -4.15
N ASP A 232 -16.10 -11.64 -4.78
CA ASP A 232 -16.48 -11.24 -6.11
C ASP A 232 -17.64 -10.25 -6.00
N LEU A 233 -17.41 -9.00 -6.40
CA LEU A 233 -18.36 -7.90 -6.25
C LEU A 233 -19.65 -8.08 -7.08
N ARG A 234 -19.68 -9.03 -8.03
CA ARG A 234 -20.93 -9.45 -8.68
C ARG A 234 -21.92 -10.08 -7.71
N TYR A 235 -21.41 -10.72 -6.67
CA TYR A 235 -22.18 -11.48 -5.70
C TYR A 235 -21.90 -10.96 -4.29
N SER A 236 -22.27 -9.71 -4.03
CA SER A 236 -21.98 -8.99 -2.77
C SER A 236 -22.44 -9.68 -1.48
N CYS A 237 -23.41 -10.59 -1.55
CA CYS A 237 -23.96 -11.28 -0.39
C CYS A 237 -23.08 -12.44 0.13
N ARG A 238 -22.05 -12.89 -0.60
CA ARG A 238 -21.23 -14.05 -0.20
C ARG A 238 -19.75 -13.83 -0.51
N SER A 239 -18.89 -14.20 0.45
CA SER A 239 -17.47 -14.39 0.18
C SER A 239 -17.27 -15.56 -0.78
N LEU A 240 -16.40 -15.39 -1.77
CA LEU A 240 -16.03 -16.42 -2.73
C LEU A 240 -15.27 -17.56 -2.04
N GLU A 241 -14.24 -17.19 -1.27
CA GLU A 241 -13.41 -18.13 -0.52
C GLU A 241 -12.88 -17.48 0.75
N THR A 242 -12.63 -18.27 1.79
CA THR A 242 -11.93 -17.85 3.00
C THR A 242 -10.78 -18.81 3.28
N LYS A 243 -9.59 -18.26 3.49
CA LYS A 243 -8.37 -19.03 3.75
C LYS A 243 -7.75 -18.65 5.08
N SER A 244 -7.64 -19.62 5.99
CA SER A 244 -6.87 -19.48 7.22
C SER A 244 -5.37 -19.60 6.92
N ILE A 245 -4.67 -18.47 6.96
CA ILE A 245 -3.25 -18.39 6.57
C ILE A 245 -2.38 -18.07 7.79
N HIS A 246 -2.85 -17.20 8.68
CA HIS A 246 -2.14 -16.80 9.91
C HIS A 246 -2.97 -17.23 11.12
N GLU A 247 -2.31 -17.85 12.11
CA GLU A 247 -2.98 -18.45 13.27
C GLU A 247 -3.43 -17.40 14.30
N ASP A 248 -2.58 -16.40 14.58
CA ASP A 248 -2.82 -15.41 15.65
C ASP A 248 -3.33 -14.06 15.14
N GLY A 249 -3.33 -13.84 13.83
CA GLY A 249 -3.84 -12.62 13.22
C GLY A 249 -3.03 -12.11 12.04
N GLY A 250 -3.68 -11.38 11.14
CA GLY A 250 -3.05 -10.78 9.98
C GLY A 250 -2.74 -9.29 10.18
N LEU A 251 -1.75 -8.76 9.47
CA LEU A 251 -1.37 -7.34 9.47
C LEU A 251 -1.71 -6.66 8.14
N CYS A 252 -1.27 -7.24 7.03
CA CYS A 252 -1.43 -6.64 5.70
C CYS A 252 -1.67 -7.72 4.64
N VAL A 253 -2.48 -7.41 3.63
CA VAL A 253 -2.67 -8.21 2.42
C VAL A 253 -2.54 -7.32 1.19
N LYS A 254 -1.88 -7.84 0.15
CA LYS A 254 -1.72 -7.17 -1.15
C LYS A 254 -1.87 -8.15 -2.30
N TYR A 255 -2.67 -7.78 -3.30
CA TYR A 255 -2.75 -8.51 -4.56
C TYR A 255 -1.47 -8.33 -5.37
N SER A 256 -1.10 -9.40 -6.09
CA SER A 256 -0.08 -9.28 -7.12
C SER A 256 -0.65 -8.49 -8.31
N PRO A 257 0.06 -7.45 -8.79
CA PRO A 257 -0.38 -6.70 -9.96
C PRO A 257 -0.40 -7.55 -11.24
N ASN A 258 0.41 -8.61 -11.30
CA ASN A 258 0.55 -9.46 -12.49
C ASN A 258 -0.37 -10.67 -12.54
N ASN A 259 -0.88 -11.12 -11.38
CA ASN A 259 -1.68 -12.33 -11.29
C ASN A 259 -2.82 -12.15 -10.28
N GLU A 260 -4.07 -12.22 -10.76
CA GLU A 260 -5.26 -12.08 -9.93
C GLU A 260 -5.40 -13.13 -8.82
N ASN A 261 -4.73 -14.28 -9.00
CA ASN A 261 -4.83 -15.40 -8.08
C ASN A 261 -3.72 -15.37 -7.03
N VAL A 262 -2.75 -14.47 -7.11
CA VAL A 262 -1.63 -14.42 -6.16
C VAL A 262 -1.82 -13.26 -5.20
N THR A 263 -1.71 -13.56 -3.90
CA THR A 263 -1.76 -12.58 -2.82
C THR A 263 -0.56 -12.75 -1.91
N ALA A 264 0.02 -11.64 -1.46
CA ALA A 264 0.98 -11.63 -0.37
C ALA A 264 0.30 -11.17 0.90
N SER A 265 0.63 -11.80 2.02
CA SER A 265 0.12 -11.41 3.33
C SER A 265 1.21 -11.51 4.38
N VAL A 266 1.10 -10.68 5.41
CA VAL A 266 1.94 -10.73 6.59
C VAL A 266 1.07 -10.87 7.83
N GLY A 267 1.46 -11.75 8.76
CA GLY A 267 0.70 -12.01 9.99
C GLY A 267 1.51 -12.67 11.11
N ARG A 268 0.85 -12.89 12.25
CA ARG A 268 1.37 -13.40 13.54
C ARG A 268 1.04 -14.90 13.69
N PRO A 269 1.73 -15.68 14.56
CA PRO A 269 2.61 -15.28 15.67
C PRO A 269 3.99 -14.73 15.25
N ASP A 270 4.73 -15.46 14.41
CA ASP A 270 6.14 -15.15 14.08
C ASP A 270 6.30 -14.23 12.86
N ILE A 271 5.66 -13.04 12.83
CA ILE A 271 5.64 -12.06 11.71
C ILE A 271 6.09 -12.68 10.38
N THR A 272 5.23 -13.50 9.77
CA THR A 272 5.59 -14.30 8.60
C THR A 272 5.03 -13.67 7.33
N LEU A 273 5.87 -13.54 6.30
CA LEU A 273 5.42 -13.31 4.93
C LEU A 273 4.94 -14.64 4.36
N LYS A 274 3.71 -14.66 3.86
CA LYS A 274 3.14 -15.78 3.12
C LYS A 274 2.61 -15.28 1.78
N VAL A 275 3.13 -15.84 0.69
CA VAL A 275 2.60 -15.62 -0.67
C VAL A 275 1.75 -16.83 -1.04
N THR A 276 0.47 -16.61 -1.31
CA THR A 276 -0.53 -17.66 -1.52
C THR A 276 -1.19 -17.52 -2.88
N HIS A 277 -1.41 -18.66 -3.54
CA HIS A 277 -2.22 -18.74 -4.75
C HIS A 277 -3.69 -19.04 -4.38
N PHE A 278 -4.65 -18.52 -5.14
CA PHE A 278 -6.08 -18.64 -4.88
C PHE A 278 -6.56 -20.10 -4.91
N GLN A 279 -5.96 -20.97 -5.72
CA GLN A 279 -6.33 -22.39 -5.73
C GLN A 279 -5.53 -23.25 -4.73
N SER A 280 -4.37 -22.78 -4.27
CA SER A 280 -3.49 -23.55 -3.38
C SER A 280 -3.79 -23.25 -1.92
N LYS A 281 -3.86 -24.30 -1.09
CA LYS A 281 -3.88 -24.14 0.38
C LYS A 281 -2.50 -23.91 0.97
N ILE A 282 -1.46 -24.26 0.22
CA ILE A 282 -0.06 -24.15 0.62
C ILE A 282 0.48 -22.81 0.12
N PRO A 283 1.15 -22.01 0.98
CA PRO A 283 1.86 -20.82 0.53
C PRO A 283 3.04 -21.21 -0.36
N GLN A 284 3.21 -20.50 -1.47
CA GLN A 284 4.35 -20.65 -2.37
C GLN A 284 5.66 -20.19 -1.71
N ILE A 285 5.57 -19.09 -0.96
CA ILE A 285 6.70 -18.52 -0.22
C ILE A 285 6.28 -18.34 1.22
N GLU A 286 7.13 -18.79 2.13
CA GLU A 286 7.02 -18.57 3.56
C GLU A 286 8.36 -18.04 4.07
N ALA A 287 8.37 -16.84 4.62
CA ALA A 287 9.56 -16.20 5.16
C ALA A 287 9.26 -15.57 6.53
N SER A 288 10.23 -15.63 7.44
CA SER A 288 10.07 -15.10 8.80
C SER A 288 10.80 -13.76 8.90
N LEU A 289 10.09 -12.76 9.40
CA LEU A 289 10.56 -11.38 9.47
C LEU A 289 10.79 -11.02 10.95
N LYS A 290 11.73 -10.12 11.21
CA LYS A 290 12.00 -9.67 12.59
C LYS A 290 11.00 -8.61 13.02
N LEU A 291 10.80 -7.61 12.18
CA LEU A 291 9.85 -6.52 12.34
C LEU A 291 9.15 -6.29 11.02
N PHE A 292 7.96 -5.70 11.03
CA PHE A 292 7.22 -5.36 9.83
C PHE A 292 7.26 -3.85 9.59
N GLY A 293 7.75 -3.44 8.42
CA GLY A 293 7.82 -2.05 7.98
C GLY A 293 7.09 -1.77 6.67
N GLY A 294 6.25 -2.69 6.18
CA GLY A 294 5.49 -2.53 4.94
C GLY A 294 5.51 -3.78 4.06
N LEU A 295 4.59 -3.85 3.10
CA LEU A 295 4.49 -4.90 2.08
C LEU A 295 4.07 -4.23 0.77
N CYS A 296 4.82 -4.46 -0.30
CA CYS A 296 4.52 -3.89 -1.61
C CYS A 296 4.96 -4.85 -2.73
N TRP A 297 4.24 -4.85 -3.83
CA TRP A 297 4.64 -5.56 -5.05
C TRP A 297 5.30 -4.60 -6.02
N HIS A 298 6.27 -5.10 -6.78
CA HIS A 298 6.74 -4.36 -7.94
C HIS A 298 5.64 -4.29 -8.99
N TYR A 299 5.49 -3.16 -9.68
CA TYR A 299 4.42 -2.92 -10.65
C TYR A 299 4.34 -4.00 -11.74
N ARG A 300 5.47 -4.29 -12.42
CA ARG A 300 5.52 -5.23 -13.56
C ARG A 300 6.23 -6.55 -13.28
N LEU A 301 7.37 -6.54 -12.60
CA LEU A 301 8.11 -7.77 -12.29
C LEU A 301 7.47 -8.55 -11.13
N PRO A 302 7.60 -9.89 -11.09
CA PRO A 302 6.98 -10.71 -10.05
C PRO A 302 7.79 -10.70 -8.74
N TYR A 303 8.21 -9.52 -8.28
CA TYR A 303 8.91 -9.35 -7.00
C TYR A 303 7.94 -8.82 -5.94
N VAL A 304 7.96 -9.46 -4.78
CA VAL A 304 7.36 -8.93 -3.55
C VAL A 304 8.45 -8.34 -2.68
N GLY A 305 8.28 -7.09 -2.28
CA GLY A 305 9.14 -6.39 -1.33
C GLY A 305 8.55 -6.42 0.07
N VAL A 306 9.40 -6.62 1.08
CA VAL A 306 9.04 -6.45 2.49
C VAL A 306 10.18 -5.79 3.24
N ALA A 307 9.85 -4.76 4.01
CA ALA A 307 10.78 -4.16 4.95
C ALA A 307 10.75 -4.91 6.27
N THR A 308 11.92 -5.36 6.71
CA THR A 308 12.13 -6.01 8.00
C THR A 308 13.26 -5.36 8.78
N ASP A 309 12.90 -4.68 9.87
CA ASP A 309 13.84 -3.96 10.73
C ASP A 309 14.68 -2.95 9.93
N ARG A 310 15.95 -3.25 9.63
CA ARG A 310 16.85 -2.39 8.85
C ARG A 310 17.11 -2.86 7.42
N LYS A 311 16.40 -3.90 6.98
CA LYS A 311 16.59 -4.54 5.67
C LYS A 311 15.34 -4.38 4.83
N LEU A 312 15.49 -4.03 3.57
CA LEU A 312 14.45 -4.14 2.56
C LEU A 312 14.75 -5.37 1.70
N CYS A 313 13.90 -6.39 1.82
CA CYS A 313 14.09 -7.69 1.20
C CYS A 313 13.12 -7.89 0.04
N PHE A 314 13.58 -8.51 -1.04
CA PHE A 314 12.77 -8.85 -2.21
C PHE A 314 12.79 -10.34 -2.47
N TRP A 315 11.62 -10.92 -2.75
CA TRP A 315 11.47 -12.31 -3.16
C TRP A 315 10.87 -12.38 -4.55
N LYS A 316 11.51 -13.13 -5.45
CA LYS A 316 10.94 -13.46 -6.76
C LYS A 316 9.87 -14.54 -6.60
N VAL A 317 8.66 -14.24 -7.05
CA VAL A 317 7.52 -15.17 -7.02
C VAL A 317 7.41 -15.85 -8.37
N ASN A 318 7.25 -17.18 -8.36
CA ASN A 318 6.98 -17.90 -9.59
C ASN A 318 5.49 -17.77 -9.93
N THR A 319 5.19 -17.10 -11.03
CA THR A 319 3.81 -16.82 -11.49
C THR A 319 3.28 -17.86 -12.48
N LYS A 320 4.07 -18.92 -12.76
CA LYS A 320 3.63 -20.08 -13.56
C LYS A 320 2.76 -21.04 -12.77
#